data_AF-A0A1G9BYD2-F1
#
_entry.id   AF-A0A1G9BYD2-F1
#
_cell.length_a   1.000
_cell.length_b   1.000
_cell.length_c   1.000
_cell.angle_alpha   90.00
_cell.angle_beta   90.00
_cell.angle_gamma   90.00
#
_symmetry.space_group_name_H-M   'P 1'
#
loop_
_entity.id
_entity.type
_entity.pdbx_description
1 polymer ?
#
loop_
_entity_poly.entity_id
_entity_poly.type
_entity_poly.pdbx_seq_one_letter_code
_entity_poly.pdbx_strand_id
1 'polypeptide(L)'
;MAIGNAANDNGLEQELNLLKQQYERLREDKVRTEQNLDNIGRQLTELEEQAAQQYGTSDPEKLSRMLEEKRAENSRLVAEYRTHINSIVDGLQKLENGGGK
;
A
#
# COMPACT_ATOMS: atom_id res chain seq x y z
N MET A 1 -12.56 -53.70 -44.49
CA MET A 1 -12.57 -52.25 -44.23
C MET A 1 -12.72 -52.01 -42.72
N ALA A 2 -11.61 -51.93 -41.97
CA ALA A 2 -11.65 -51.70 -40.51
C ALA A 2 -10.49 -50.84 -39.99
N ILE A 3 -9.75 -50.16 -40.88
CA ILE A 3 -8.56 -49.37 -40.50
C ILE A 3 -8.89 -47.86 -40.33
N GLY A 4 -10.07 -47.41 -40.80
CA GLY A 4 -10.47 -46.00 -40.74
C GLY A 4 -11.04 -45.51 -39.40
N ASN A 5 -11.56 -46.39 -38.54
CA ASN A 5 -12.17 -46.00 -37.26
C ASN A 5 -11.15 -45.84 -36.13
N ALA A 6 -10.20 -46.77 -35.99
CA ALA A 6 -9.25 -46.76 -34.88
C ALA A 6 -8.30 -45.55 -34.89
N ALA A 7 -7.91 -45.04 -36.06
CA ALA A 7 -7.06 -43.85 -36.15
C ALA A 7 -7.81 -42.56 -35.75
N ASN A 8 -9.12 -42.52 -36.03
CA ASN A 8 -9.98 -41.39 -35.69
C ASN A 8 -10.32 -41.38 -34.20
N ASP A 9 -10.59 -42.55 -33.63
CA ASP A 9 -10.82 -42.74 -32.19
C ASP A 9 -9.56 -42.39 -31.36
N ASN A 10 -8.37 -42.78 -31.83
CA ASN A 10 -7.11 -42.41 -31.16
C ASN A 10 -6.83 -40.89 -31.22
N GLY A 11 -7.17 -40.22 -32.33
CA GLY A 11 -7.01 -38.77 -32.44
C GLY A 11 -7.95 -38.00 -31.50
N LEU A 12 -9.21 -38.45 -31.41
CA LEU A 12 -10.20 -37.89 -30.48
C LEU A 12 -9.81 -38.13 -29.02
N GLU A 13 -9.25 -39.29 -28.69
CA GLU A 13 -8.77 -39.60 -27.34
C GLU A 13 -7.58 -38.71 -26.93
N GLN A 14 -6.65 -38.44 -27.86
CA GLN A 14 -5.55 -37.50 -27.63
C GLN A 14 -6.06 -36.08 -27.42
N GLU A 15 -6.99 -35.60 -28.25
CA GLU A 15 -7.58 -34.27 -28.12
C GLU A 15 -8.35 -34.13 -26.80
N LEU A 16 -9.14 -35.14 -26.41
CA LEU A 16 -9.83 -35.16 -25.13
C LEU A 16 -8.87 -35.11 -23.95
N ASN A 17 -7.75 -35.83 -24.02
CA ASN A 17 -6.74 -35.80 -22.97
C ASN A 17 -6.05 -34.44 -22.86
N LEU A 18 -5.77 -33.77 -23.99
CA LEU A 18 -5.22 -32.41 -24.01
C LEU A 18 -6.22 -31.41 -23.41
N LEU A 19 -7.50 -31.50 -23.78
CA LEU A 19 -8.54 -30.63 -23.24
C LEU A 19 -8.72 -30.82 -21.72
N LYS A 20 -8.67 -32.06 -21.23
CA LYS A 20 -8.70 -32.35 -19.79
C LYS A 20 -7.50 -31.74 -19.07
N GLN A 21 -6.30 -31.88 -19.61
CA GLN A 21 -5.09 -31.27 -19.02
C GLN A 21 -5.17 -29.74 -18.98
N GLN A 22 -5.69 -29.12 -20.05
CA GLN A 22 -5.91 -27.68 -20.10
C GLN A 22 -6.94 -27.23 -19.06
N TYR A 23 -8.04 -27.97 -18.91
CA TYR A 23 -9.05 -27.69 -17.90
C TYR A 23 -8.48 -27.77 -16.49
N GLU A 24 -7.73 -28.82 -16.16
CA GLU A 24 -7.13 -28.95 -14.83
C GLU A 24 -6.16 -27.80 -14.53
N ARG A 25 -5.33 -27.40 -15.51
CA ARG A 25 -4.46 -26.23 -15.35
C ARG A 25 -5.25 -24.95 -15.11
N LEU A 26 -6.30 -24.71 -15.90
CA LEU A 26 -7.15 -23.52 -15.73
C LEU A 26 -7.86 -23.53 -14.37
N ARG A 27 -8.27 -24.71 -13.89
CA ARG A 27 -8.88 -24.88 -12.57
C ARG A 27 -7.89 -24.55 -11.46
N GLU A 28 -6.65 -25.04 -11.54
CA GLU A 28 -5.59 -24.71 -10.60
C GLU A 28 -5.27 -23.20 -10.60
N ASP A 29 -5.14 -22.60 -11.79
CA ASP A 29 -4.88 -21.18 -11.96
C ASP A 29 -6.01 -20.32 -11.38
N LYS A 30 -7.27 -20.73 -11.57
CA LYS A 30 -8.43 -20.10 -10.98
C LYS A 30 -8.35 -20.12 -9.45
N VAL A 31 -8.13 -21.28 -8.84
CA VAL A 31 -8.03 -21.42 -7.37
C VAL A 31 -6.91 -20.54 -6.82
N ARG A 32 -5.73 -20.55 -7.46
CA ARG A 32 -4.60 -19.69 -7.06
C ARG A 32 -4.95 -18.20 -7.14
N THR A 33 -5.67 -17.80 -8.19
CA THR A 33 -6.07 -16.41 -8.40
C THR A 33 -7.11 -15.97 -7.37
N GLU A 34 -8.09 -16.82 -7.06
CA GLU A 34 -9.10 -16.60 -6.02
C GLU A 34 -8.44 -16.44 -4.65
N GLN A 35 -7.49 -17.33 -4.30
CA GLN A 35 -6.73 -17.22 -3.05
C GLN A 35 -5.92 -15.91 -2.96
N ASN A 36 -5.29 -15.51 -4.07
CA ASN A 36 -4.55 -14.24 -4.12
C ASN A 36 -5.47 -13.04 -3.97
N LEU A 37 -6.64 -13.06 -4.61
CA LEU A 37 -7.64 -12.00 -4.49
C LEU A 37 -8.13 -11.86 -3.04
N ASP A 38 -8.46 -12.97 -2.39
CA ASP A 38 -8.87 -13.00 -0.99
C ASP A 38 -7.77 -12.45 -0.06
N ASN A 39 -6.52 -12.82 -0.31
CA ASN A 39 -5.40 -12.33 0.50
C ASN A 39 -5.18 -10.82 0.34
N ILE A 40 -5.18 -10.33 -0.90
CA ILE A 40 -5.03 -8.89 -1.19
C ILE A 40 -6.21 -8.10 -0.60
N GLY A 41 -7.43 -8.63 -0.70
CA GLY A 41 -8.62 -8.00 -0.12
C GLY A 41 -8.54 -7.87 1.41
N ARG A 42 -8.03 -8.90 2.11
CA ARG A 42 -7.80 -8.82 3.56
C ARG A 42 -6.73 -7.79 3.92
N GLN A 43 -5.61 -7.77 3.20
CA GLN A 43 -4.53 -6.80 3.42
C GLN A 43 -5.02 -5.35 3.19
N LEU A 44 -5.84 -5.13 2.15
CA LEU A 44 -6.45 -3.83 1.91
C LEU A 44 -7.35 -3.41 3.06
N THR A 45 -8.24 -4.30 3.51
CA THR A 45 -9.16 -4.02 4.63
C THR A 45 -8.38 -3.67 5.91
N GLU A 46 -7.32 -4.42 6.22
CA GLU A 46 -6.48 -4.16 7.39
C GLU A 46 -5.79 -2.78 7.29
N LEU A 47 -5.26 -2.44 6.13
CA LEU A 47 -4.64 -1.12 5.90
C LEU A 47 -5.66 0.02 6.02
N GLU A 48 -6.86 -0.16 5.47
CA GLU A 48 -7.94 0.82 5.57
C GLU A 48 -8.38 1.01 7.02
N GLU A 49 -8.52 -0.07 7.80
CA GLU A 49 -8.85 0.00 9.22
C GLU A 49 -7.76 0.70 10.02
N GLN A 50 -6.48 0.37 9.78
CA GLN A 50 -5.36 1.04 10.43
C GLN A 50 -5.35 2.55 10.12
N ALA A 51 -5.58 2.93 8.86
CA ALA A 51 -5.64 4.33 8.46
C ALA A 51 -6.84 5.04 9.09
N ALA A 52 -8.01 4.40 9.13
CA ALA A 52 -9.20 4.93 9.79
C ALA A 52 -9.00 5.11 11.30
N GLN A 53 -8.33 4.17 11.98
CA GLN A 53 -8.05 4.27 13.41
C GLN A 53 -7.03 5.38 13.74
N GLN A 54 -5.96 5.49 12.96
CA GLN A 54 -4.87 6.42 13.25
C GLN A 54 -5.16 7.85 12.78
N TYR A 55 -5.83 7.99 11.65
CA TYR A 55 -6.01 9.27 10.97
C TYR A 55 -7.48 9.66 10.78
N GLY A 56 -8.43 8.81 11.20
CA GLY A 56 -9.87 9.04 11.04
C GLY A 56 -10.39 8.79 9.62
N THR A 57 -9.51 8.40 8.68
CA THR A 57 -9.86 8.18 7.27
C THR A 57 -8.89 7.21 6.61
N SER A 58 -9.38 6.37 5.69
CA SER A 58 -8.56 5.55 4.79
C SER A 58 -8.39 6.15 3.39
N ASP A 59 -9.10 7.24 3.09
CA ASP A 59 -9.04 7.94 1.81
C ASP A 59 -7.64 8.52 1.54
N PRO A 60 -6.91 8.03 0.52
CA PRO A 60 -5.54 8.48 0.23
C PRO A 60 -5.42 9.97 -0.07
N GLU A 61 -6.43 10.58 -0.69
CA GLU A 61 -6.40 12.02 -0.99
C GLU A 61 -6.53 12.85 0.30
N LYS A 62 -7.41 12.44 1.21
CA LYS A 62 -7.57 13.10 2.51
C LYS A 62 -6.30 12.95 3.34
N LEU A 63 -5.73 11.76 3.40
CA LEU A 63 -4.46 11.52 4.10
C LEU A 63 -3.34 12.40 3.55
N SER A 64 -3.27 12.55 2.23
CA SER A 64 -2.29 13.43 1.57
C SER A 64 -2.48 14.90 1.93
N ARG A 65 -3.73 15.38 1.99
CA ARG A 65 -4.04 16.76 2.45
C ARG A 65 -3.66 16.96 3.91
N MET A 66 -4.00 16.02 4.78
CA MET A 66 -3.62 16.05 6.21
C MET A 66 -2.09 16.11 6.38
N LEU A 67 -1.34 15.37 5.58
CA LEU A 67 0.13 15.39 5.62
C LEU A 67 0.69 16.77 5.25
N GLU A 68 0.18 17.39 4.19
CA GLU A 68 0.64 18.71 3.75
C GLU A 68 0.26 19.80 4.75
N GLU A 69 -0.94 19.75 5.33
CA GLU A 69 -1.35 20.65 6.41
C GLU A 69 -0.43 20.52 7.63
N LYS A 70 -0.12 19.29 8.05
CA LYS A 70 0.79 19.02 9.18
C LYS A 70 2.21 19.49 8.89
N ARG A 71 2.68 19.39 7.65
CA ARG A 71 3.99 19.93 7.24
C ARG A 71 4.03 21.45 7.32
N ALA A 72 2.99 22.11 6.85
CA ALA A 72 2.88 23.57 6.93
C ALA A 72 2.82 24.06 8.39
N GLU A 73 2.01 23.39 9.22
CA GLU A 73 1.91 23.67 10.66
C GLU A 73 3.27 23.50 11.36
N ASN A 74 3.95 22.37 11.11
CA ASN A 74 5.28 22.12 11.66
C ASN A 74 6.29 23.18 11.23
N SER A 75 6.30 23.58 9.96
CA SER A 75 7.20 24.62 9.46
C SER A 75 6.98 25.95 10.19
N ARG A 76 5.71 26.32 10.40
CA ARG A 76 5.35 27.52 11.16
C ARG A 76 5.82 27.43 12.61
N LEU A 77 5.53 26.33 13.29
CA LEU A 77 5.95 26.12 14.67
C LEU A 77 7.47 26.17 14.81
N VAL A 78 8.21 25.53 13.91
CA VAL A 78 9.68 25.57 13.91
C VAL A 78 10.20 27.00 13.75
N ALA A 79 9.59 27.81 12.87
CA ALA A 79 9.97 29.22 12.70
C ALA A 79 9.69 30.06 13.97
N GLU A 80 8.54 29.83 14.61
CA GLU A 80 8.17 30.47 15.88
C GLU A 80 9.16 30.09 17.00
N TYR A 81 9.46 28.80 17.14
CA TYR A 81 10.44 28.29 18.10
C TYR A 81 11.83 28.89 17.87
N ARG A 82 12.27 28.98 16.61
CA ARG A 82 13.56 29.58 16.27
C ARG A 82 13.62 31.05 16.67
N THR A 83 12.56 31.81 16.42
CA THR A 83 12.46 33.21 16.85
C THR A 83 12.53 33.33 18.37
N HIS A 84 11.81 32.46 19.09
CA HIS A 84 11.80 32.46 20.55
C HIS A 84 13.18 32.16 21.15
N ILE A 85 13.88 31.15 20.62
CA ILE A 85 15.25 30.81 21.03
C ILE A 85 16.19 31.99 20.80
N ASN A 86 16.14 32.61 19.62
CA ASN A 86 16.98 33.77 19.31
C ASN A 86 16.73 34.92 20.30
N SER A 87 15.46 35.21 20.62
CA SER A 87 15.12 36.23 21.62
C SER A 87 15.67 35.93 23.01
N ILE A 88 15.67 34.65 23.43
CA ILE A 88 16.25 34.23 24.71
C ILE A 88 17.76 34.42 24.69
N VAL A 89 18.43 34.00 23.61
CA VAL A 89 19.88 34.15 23.45
C VAL A 89 20.27 35.63 23.50
N ASP A 90 19.57 36.49 22.75
CA ASP A 90 19.81 37.94 22.76
C ASP A 90 19.58 38.56 24.15
N GLY A 91 18.57 38.08 24.87
CA GLY A 91 18.28 38.49 26.25
C GLY A 91 19.40 38.11 27.22
N LEU A 92 19.89 36.87 27.12
CA LEU A 92 21.01 36.36 27.94
C LEU A 92 22.30 37.13 27.65
N GLN A 93 22.63 37.37 26.38
CA GLN A 93 23.82 38.15 25.99
C GLN A 93 23.78 39.58 26.53
N LYS A 94 22.62 40.24 26.51
CA LYS A 94 22.45 41.58 27.11
C LYS A 94 22.66 41.56 28.62
N LEU A 95 22.25 40.49 29.29
CA LEU A 95 22.40 40.34 30.73
C LEU A 95 23.86 40.05 31.13
N GLU A 96 24.57 39.20 30.38
CA GLU A 96 26.00 38.96 30.57
C GLU A 96 26.84 40.24 30.32
N ASN A 97 26.53 40.99 29.26
CA ASN A 97 27.25 42.23 28.94
C ASN A 97 26.90 43.40 29.88
N GLY A 98 25.71 43.37 30.51
CA GLY A 98 25.24 44.39 31.46
C GLY A 98 25.60 44.10 32.92
N GLY A 99 25.75 42.83 33.30
CA GLY A 99 26.10 42.39 34.66
C GLY A 99 27.61 42.24 34.91
N GLY A 100 28.45 42.47 33.91
CA GLY A 100 29.92 42.38 33.98
C GLY A 100 30.65 43.69 34.31
N LYS A 101 29.99 44.69 34.90
CA LYS A 101 30.62 45.93 35.41
C LYS A 101 30.49 46.05 36.91
#